data_AF-A0A9E5JGL3-F1
#
_entry.id   AF-A0A9E5JGL3-F1
#
_cell.length_a   1.000
_cell.length_b   1.000
_cell.length_c   1.000
_cell.angle_alpha   90.00
_cell.angle_beta   90.00
_cell.angle_gamma   90.00
#
_symmetry.space_group_name_H-M   'P 1'
#
loop_
_entity.id
_entity.type
_entity.pdbx_description
1 polymer ?
#
loop_
_entity_poly.entity_id
_entity_poly.type
_entity_poly.pdbx_seq_one_letter_code
_entity_poly.pdbx_strand_id
1 'polypeptide(L)'
;EDPDRLRQPLLKRDGRHVEVSWDEAWEAVNSGLTEVINKHGRESIGAYLGNPGAHNLAAMTFNRVLLTAIGSRQRFSASSVDQVPKQVSAGFMFGTPVSVPVPDLDRTDYLLMLGANPYASNGSLATAPDWPGRLEAIRARGGKIVVVDPRRSRTIVISRLKSDASSNSL
;
A
#
# COMPACT_ATOMS: atom_id res chain seq x y z
N GLU A 1 20.67 6.69 16.89
CA GLU A 1 20.97 6.36 15.48
C GLU A 1 20.60 4.90 15.25
N ASP A 2 20.09 4.56 14.07
CA ASP A 2 19.85 3.17 13.67
C ASP A 2 21.16 2.57 13.11
N PRO A 3 21.72 1.53 13.74
CA PRO A 3 22.98 0.92 13.29
C PRO A 3 22.86 0.22 11.93
N ASP A 4 21.67 -0.20 11.52
CA ASP A 4 21.45 -0.94 10.27
C ASP A 4 21.22 -0.01 9.06
N ARG A 5 21.26 1.30 9.28
CA ARG A 5 21.07 2.29 8.22
C ARG A 5 22.20 2.24 7.21
N LEU A 6 21.90 1.86 5.97
CA LEU A 6 22.83 1.92 4.84
C LEU A 6 23.29 3.36 4.58
N ARG A 7 24.61 3.57 4.52
CA ARG A 7 25.25 4.88 4.28
C ARG A 7 26.03 4.94 2.97
N GLN A 8 26.36 3.78 2.38
CA GLN A 8 27.05 3.63 1.11
C GLN A 8 26.39 2.55 0.26
N PRO A 9 26.57 2.58 -1.08
CA PRO A 9 26.21 1.48 -1.94
C PRO A 9 26.94 0.18 -1.54
N LEU A 10 26.25 -0.95 -1.71
CA LEU A 10 26.80 -2.27 -1.46
C LEU A 10 26.78 -3.11 -2.74
N LEU A 11 27.89 -3.76 -3.08
CA LEU A 11 27.95 -4.77 -4.13
C LEU A 11 28.22 -6.16 -3.53
N LYS A 12 27.63 -7.19 -4.13
CA LYS A 12 27.83 -8.57 -3.69
C LYS A 12 29.05 -9.18 -4.39
N ARG A 13 30.10 -9.50 -3.63
CA ARG A 13 31.31 -10.19 -4.07
C ARG A 13 31.51 -11.45 -3.24
N ASP A 14 31.72 -12.59 -3.89
CA ASP A 14 31.93 -13.89 -3.23
C ASP A 14 30.85 -14.20 -2.16
N GLY A 15 29.60 -13.87 -2.47
CA GLY A 15 28.46 -14.11 -1.57
C GLY A 15 28.25 -13.07 -0.48
N ARG A 16 29.15 -12.08 -0.31
CA ARG A 16 29.09 -11.06 0.74
C ARG A 16 28.86 -9.67 0.17
N HIS A 17 28.12 -8.83 0.89
CA HIS A 17 27.96 -7.42 0.53
C HIS A 17 29.16 -6.62 1.04
N VAL A 18 29.75 -5.82 0.16
CA VAL A 18 30.88 -4.93 0.47
C VAL A 18 30.54 -3.50 0.05
N GLU A 19 30.95 -2.53 0.85
CA GLU A 19 30.80 -1.11 0.52
C GLU A 19 31.65 -0.74 -0.69
N VAL A 20 31.08 0.06 -1.58
CA VAL A 20 31.74 0.57 -2.79
C VAL A 20 31.42 2.04 -3.01
N SER A 21 32.16 2.70 -3.89
CA SER A 21 31.86 4.07 -4.29
C SER A 21 30.59 4.14 -5.15
N TRP A 22 29.99 5.32 -5.25
CA TRP A 22 28.88 5.56 -6.17
C TRP A 22 29.27 5.33 -7.63
N ASP A 23 30.48 5.71 -8.05
CA ASP A 23 30.96 5.49 -9.41
C ASP A 23 31.02 4.00 -9.74
N GLU A 24 31.54 3.19 -8.81
CA GLU A 24 31.60 1.74 -8.99
C GLU A 24 30.20 1.11 -9.02
N ALA A 25 29.29 1.57 -8.16
CA ALA A 25 27.91 1.11 -8.15
C ALA A 25 27.19 1.41 -9.46
N TRP A 26 27.38 2.60 -10.04
CA TRP A 26 26.80 2.96 -11.33
C TRP A 26 27.38 2.15 -12.48
N GLU A 27 28.69 1.89 -12.48
CA GLU A 27 29.33 1.03 -13.48
C GLU A 27 28.78 -0.40 -13.42
N ALA A 28 28.59 -0.94 -12.21
CA ALA A 28 27.99 -2.26 -12.02
C ALA A 28 26.55 -2.33 -12.54
N VAL A 29 25.74 -1.30 -12.28
CA VAL A 29 24.36 -1.21 -12.81
C VAL A 29 24.37 -1.11 -14.34
N ASN A 30 25.23 -0.27 -14.90
CA ASN A 30 25.36 -0.08 -16.35
C ASN A 30 25.75 -1.38 -17.05
N SER A 31 26.81 -2.04 -16.57
CA SER A 31 27.30 -3.31 -17.10
C SER A 31 26.24 -4.40 -17.01
N GLY A 32 25.66 -4.61 -15.82
CA GLY A 32 24.67 -5.67 -15.60
C GLY A 32 23.38 -5.47 -16.39
N LEU A 33 22.81 -4.26 -16.41
CA LEU A 33 21.60 -3.98 -17.19
C LEU A 33 21.86 -4.10 -18.68
N THR A 34 22.99 -3.59 -19.18
CA THR A 34 23.34 -3.64 -20.60
C THR A 34 23.52 -5.08 -21.08
N GLU A 35 24.23 -5.91 -20.31
CA GLU A 35 24.43 -7.33 -20.63
C GLU A 35 23.09 -8.07 -20.74
N VAL A 36 22.22 -7.91 -19.73
CA VAL A 36 20.91 -8.57 -19.69
C VAL A 36 20.02 -8.09 -20.85
N ILE A 37 20.00 -6.79 -21.14
CA ILE A 37 19.24 -6.23 -22.26
C ILE A 37 19.75 -6.76 -23.60
N ASN A 38 21.06 -6.82 -23.81
CA ASN A 38 21.64 -7.30 -25.07
C ASN A 38 21.36 -8.79 -25.29
N LYS A 39 21.39 -9.60 -24.23
CA LYS A 39 21.22 -11.05 -24.31
C LYS A 39 19.76 -11.50 -24.32
N HIS A 40 18.88 -10.79 -23.61
CA HIS A 40 17.51 -11.24 -23.34
C HIS A 40 16.42 -10.23 -23.75
N GLY A 41 16.82 -9.07 -24.27
CA GLY A 41 15.89 -7.98 -24.58
C GLY A 41 15.41 -7.23 -23.34
N ARG A 42 14.72 -6.11 -23.55
CA ARG A 42 14.30 -5.19 -22.47
C ARG A 42 13.23 -5.77 -21.55
N GLU A 43 12.35 -6.64 -22.06
CA GLU A 43 11.27 -7.25 -21.28
C GLU A 43 11.78 -8.26 -20.23
N SER A 44 13.08 -8.58 -20.23
CA SER A 44 13.70 -9.38 -19.16
C SER A 44 13.94 -8.58 -17.87
N ILE A 45 13.83 -7.25 -17.92
CA ILE A 45 14.02 -6.37 -16.77
C ILE A 45 12.68 -6.10 -16.07
N GLY A 46 12.54 -6.56 -14.82
CA GLY A 46 11.43 -6.21 -13.95
C GLY A 46 11.74 -5.03 -13.05
N ALA A 47 10.78 -4.13 -12.85
CA ALA A 47 10.87 -3.05 -11.87
C ALA A 47 9.73 -3.16 -10.85
N TYR A 48 10.06 -3.11 -9.56
CA TYR A 48 9.08 -3.08 -8.48
C TYR A 48 9.13 -1.72 -7.76
N LEU A 49 8.03 -1.00 -7.78
CA LEU A 49 7.88 0.29 -7.11
C LEU A 49 7.28 0.11 -5.71
N GLY A 50 8.10 0.33 -4.69
CA GLY A 50 7.69 0.20 -3.29
C GLY A 50 6.66 1.25 -2.85
N ASN A 51 5.90 0.91 -1.80
CA ASN A 51 4.85 1.74 -1.21
C ASN A 51 5.27 3.20 -0.88
N PRO A 52 6.43 3.48 -0.24
CA PRO A 52 6.79 4.86 0.12
C PRO A 52 7.06 5.76 -1.10
N GLY A 53 7.12 5.21 -2.32
CA GLY A 53 7.26 6.01 -3.54
C GLY A 53 6.16 7.06 -3.71
N ALA A 54 4.94 6.81 -3.24
CA ALA A 54 3.84 7.78 -3.28
C ALA A 54 4.03 8.98 -2.34
N HIS A 55 4.94 8.86 -1.35
CA HIS A 55 5.26 9.90 -0.38
C HIS A 55 6.67 10.49 -0.59
N ASN A 56 7.33 10.13 -1.70
CA ASN A 56 8.69 10.56 -2.01
C ASN A 56 8.72 11.36 -3.31
N LEU A 57 8.99 12.66 -3.22
CA LEU A 57 8.99 13.57 -4.37
C LEU A 57 9.97 13.14 -5.47
N ALA A 58 11.16 12.66 -5.10
CA ALA A 58 12.15 12.20 -6.07
C ALA A 58 11.63 10.97 -6.82
N ALA A 59 11.03 9.99 -6.13
CA ALA A 59 10.40 8.84 -6.76
C ALA A 59 9.26 9.26 -7.71
N MET A 60 8.40 10.18 -7.29
CA MET A 60 7.29 10.69 -8.11
C MET A 60 7.78 11.39 -9.40
N THR A 61 8.94 12.05 -9.33
CA THR A 61 9.49 12.83 -10.46
C THR A 61 10.36 11.99 -11.39
N PHE A 62 11.24 11.14 -10.82
CA PHE A 62 12.29 10.46 -11.58
C PHE A 62 11.96 9.02 -12.00
N ASN A 63 11.03 8.34 -11.32
CA ASN A 63 10.68 6.95 -11.68
C ASN A 63 10.19 6.86 -13.13
N ARG A 64 9.38 7.84 -13.57
CA ARG A 64 8.89 7.85 -14.97
C ARG A 64 10.04 7.91 -15.97
N VAL A 65 11.06 8.71 -15.71
CA VAL A 65 12.23 8.86 -16.58
C VAL A 65 13.00 7.54 -16.65
N LEU A 66 13.34 6.97 -15.49
CA LEU A 66 14.08 5.70 -15.40
C LEU A 66 13.32 4.56 -16.09
N LEU A 67 12.05 4.37 -15.77
CA LEU A 67 11.24 3.29 -16.35
C LEU A 67 11.01 3.43 -17.86
N THR A 68 10.97 4.67 -18.36
CA THR A 68 10.91 4.94 -19.80
C THR A 68 12.24 4.59 -20.47
N ALA A 69 13.38 4.95 -19.86
CA ALA A 69 14.70 4.63 -20.37
C ALA A 69 14.99 3.11 -20.36
N ILE A 70 14.54 2.39 -19.33
CA ILE A 70 14.60 0.92 -19.27
C ILE A 70 13.75 0.32 -20.41
N GLY A 71 12.59 0.90 -20.71
CA GLY A 71 11.74 0.48 -21.83
C GLY A 71 11.01 -0.85 -21.63
N SER A 72 11.09 -1.44 -20.43
CA SER A 72 10.37 -2.66 -20.06
C SER A 72 8.93 -2.36 -19.65
N ARG A 73 8.02 -3.26 -20.01
CA ARG A 73 6.63 -3.26 -19.52
C ARG A 73 6.43 -4.07 -18.24
N GLN A 74 7.45 -4.81 -17.80
CA GLN A 74 7.42 -5.58 -16.54
C GLN A 74 7.51 -4.64 -15.33
N ARG A 75 6.39 -3.98 -15.02
CA ARG A 75 6.27 -2.98 -13.96
C ARG A 75 5.30 -3.47 -12.92
N PHE A 76 5.80 -3.57 -11.70
CA PHE A 76 5.07 -4.01 -10.53
C PHE A 76 5.15 -2.94 -9.44
N SER A 77 4.24 -3.01 -8.48
CA SER A 77 4.25 -2.11 -7.33
C SER A 77 3.60 -2.75 -6.12
N ALA A 78 3.64 -2.06 -4.99
CA ALA A 78 2.79 -2.41 -3.85
C ALA A 78 1.32 -2.58 -4.27
N SER A 79 0.85 -1.78 -5.23
CA SER A 79 -0.52 -1.86 -5.72
C SER A 79 -0.83 -3.15 -6.47
N SER A 80 0.12 -3.74 -7.20
CA SER A 80 -0.11 -5.00 -7.92
C SER A 80 -0.34 -6.19 -6.99
N VAL A 81 0.09 -6.09 -5.73
CA VAL A 81 -0.13 -7.12 -4.71
C VAL A 81 -1.42 -6.87 -3.91
N ASP A 82 -1.86 -5.61 -3.79
CA ASP A 82 -2.94 -5.21 -2.89
C ASP A 82 -4.20 -4.68 -3.61
N GLN A 83 -4.09 -3.56 -4.32
CA GLN A 83 -5.26 -2.74 -4.67
C GLN A 83 -5.75 -2.83 -6.12
N VAL A 84 -5.01 -3.48 -7.04
CA VAL A 84 -5.38 -3.56 -8.46
C VAL A 84 -6.80 -4.09 -8.69
N PRO A 85 -7.31 -5.12 -7.97
CA PRO A 85 -8.69 -5.57 -8.15
C PRO A 85 -9.73 -4.46 -7.94
N LYS A 86 -9.50 -3.58 -6.96
CA LYS A 86 -10.42 -2.46 -6.71
C LYS A 86 -10.35 -1.42 -7.82
N GLN A 87 -9.14 -1.12 -8.32
CA GLN A 87 -8.95 -0.20 -9.46
C GLN A 87 -9.63 -0.72 -10.73
N VAL A 88 -9.51 -2.01 -11.02
CA VAL A 88 -10.20 -2.64 -12.16
C VAL A 88 -11.72 -2.50 -12.01
N SER A 89 -12.27 -2.79 -10.83
CA SER A 89 -13.72 -2.62 -10.59
C SER A 89 -14.17 -1.17 -10.76
N ALA A 90 -13.37 -0.19 -10.29
CA ALA A 90 -13.67 1.23 -10.45
C ALA A 90 -13.61 1.67 -11.92
N GLY A 91 -12.66 1.14 -12.69
CA GLY A 91 -12.57 1.36 -14.14
C GLY A 91 -13.84 0.93 -14.86
N PHE A 92 -14.35 -0.27 -14.55
CA PHE A 92 -15.60 -0.77 -15.14
C PHE A 92 -16.85 -0.02 -14.68
N MET A 93 -16.94 0.36 -13.40
CA MET A 93 -18.14 0.99 -12.84
C MET A 93 -18.22 2.50 -13.07
N PHE A 94 -17.07 3.20 -13.03
CA PHE A 94 -16.98 4.65 -12.98
C PHE A 94 -16.14 5.26 -14.11
N GLY A 95 -15.73 4.44 -15.09
CA GLY A 95 -14.99 4.87 -16.28
C GLY A 95 -13.51 5.20 -16.03
N THR A 96 -13.01 5.05 -14.80
CA THR A 96 -11.60 5.28 -14.49
C THR A 96 -11.14 4.47 -13.26
N PRO A 97 -9.92 3.89 -13.31
CA PRO A 97 -9.40 3.05 -12.23
C PRO A 97 -9.05 3.79 -10.94
N VAL A 98 -9.00 5.13 -10.98
CA VAL A 98 -8.61 5.96 -9.84
C VAL A 98 -9.80 6.58 -9.09
N SER A 99 -11.02 6.44 -9.59
CA SER A 99 -12.24 6.86 -8.89
C SER A 99 -12.72 5.79 -7.94
N VAL A 100 -11.94 5.53 -6.88
CA VAL A 100 -12.32 4.58 -5.84
C VAL A 100 -13.27 5.27 -4.86
N PRO A 101 -14.55 4.85 -4.77
CA PRO A 101 -15.48 5.45 -3.82
C PRO A 101 -15.11 5.04 -2.40
N VAL A 102 -15.19 6.01 -1.49
CA VAL A 102 -14.99 5.80 -0.05
C VAL A 102 -16.32 6.04 0.67
N PRO A 103 -16.63 5.26 1.74
CA PRO A 103 -17.86 5.46 2.49
C PRO A 103 -17.82 6.82 3.21
N ASP A 104 -18.96 7.48 3.24
CA ASP A 104 -19.15 8.69 4.04
C ASP A 104 -19.39 8.30 5.50
N LEU A 105 -18.29 8.12 6.23
CA LEU A 105 -18.30 7.60 7.60
C LEU A 105 -19.06 8.51 8.58
N ASP A 106 -19.21 9.79 8.28
CA ASP A 106 -19.85 10.76 9.18
C ASP A 106 -21.37 10.78 9.01
N ARG A 107 -21.87 10.35 7.84
CA ARG A 107 -23.29 10.40 7.50
C ARG A 107 -23.95 9.05 7.25
N THR A 108 -23.18 7.96 7.14
CA THR A 108 -23.79 6.63 6.93
C THR A 108 -24.42 6.07 8.20
N ASP A 109 -25.62 5.50 8.09
CA ASP A 109 -26.28 4.75 9.16
C ASP A 109 -25.99 3.25 9.08
N TYR A 110 -25.35 2.80 7.99
CA TYR A 110 -25.02 1.39 7.80
C TYR A 110 -23.66 1.25 7.12
N LEU A 111 -22.70 0.65 7.82
CA LEU A 111 -21.36 0.37 7.32
C LEU A 111 -21.12 -1.14 7.23
N LEU A 112 -20.97 -1.65 6.02
CA LEU A 112 -20.52 -3.02 5.76
C LEU A 112 -19.02 -3.02 5.44
N MET A 113 -18.27 -3.82 6.18
CA MET A 113 -16.84 -4.04 5.97
C MET A 113 -16.60 -5.51 5.63
N LEU A 114 -16.00 -5.76 4.46
CA LEU A 114 -15.64 -7.10 3.98
C LEU A 114 -14.11 -7.23 3.98
N GLY A 115 -13.57 -8.13 4.80
CA GLY A 115 -12.12 -8.39 4.89
C GLY A 115 -11.29 -7.17 5.28
N ALA A 116 -11.85 -6.23 6.04
CA ALA A 116 -11.20 -4.96 6.37
C ALA A 116 -10.94 -4.81 7.88
N ASN A 117 -9.76 -4.27 8.21
CA ASN A 117 -9.34 -4.01 9.59
C ASN A 117 -8.74 -2.59 9.74
N PRO A 118 -9.55 -1.52 9.56
CA PRO A 118 -9.07 -0.15 9.59
C PRO A 118 -8.45 0.27 10.94
N TYR A 119 -8.76 -0.43 12.05
CA TYR A 119 -8.09 -0.21 13.33
C TYR A 119 -6.58 -0.46 13.31
N ALA A 120 -6.11 -1.36 12.44
CA ALA A 120 -4.69 -1.68 12.32
C ALA A 120 -4.06 -1.07 11.06
N SER A 121 -4.82 -0.98 9.96
CA SER A 121 -4.30 -0.55 8.67
C SER A 121 -4.52 0.93 8.34
N ASN A 122 -5.28 1.65 9.16
CA ASN A 122 -5.74 3.02 8.89
C ASN A 122 -6.56 3.17 7.59
N GLY A 123 -7.09 2.05 7.06
CA GLY A 123 -7.96 2.02 5.88
C GLY A 123 -7.25 2.40 4.58
N SER A 124 -6.54 1.43 3.97
CA SER A 124 -5.78 1.54 2.70
C SER A 124 -6.40 2.51 1.67
N LEU A 125 -7.41 2.07 0.92
CA LEU A 125 -8.10 2.90 -0.10
C LEU A 125 -9.22 3.77 0.47
N ALA A 126 -9.68 3.47 1.68
CA ALA A 126 -10.68 4.26 2.38
C ALA A 126 -9.96 5.12 3.42
N THR A 127 -9.21 6.11 2.93
CA THR A 127 -8.44 6.97 3.83
C THR A 127 -9.39 7.83 4.64
N ALA A 128 -9.36 7.67 5.96
CA ALA A 128 -10.08 8.52 6.90
C ALA A 128 -9.20 8.77 8.12
N PRO A 129 -9.18 10.00 8.67
CA PRO A 129 -8.57 10.24 9.96
C PRO A 129 -9.42 9.59 11.05
N ASP A 130 -8.76 9.07 12.09
CA ASP A 130 -9.43 8.52 13.28
C ASP A 130 -10.55 7.51 12.95
N TRP A 131 -10.18 6.45 12.24
CA TRP A 131 -11.05 5.31 12.01
C TRP A 131 -11.73 4.80 13.30
N PRO A 132 -11.04 4.66 14.44
CA PRO A 132 -11.68 4.28 15.70
C PRO A 132 -12.84 5.19 16.12
N GLY A 133 -12.59 6.50 16.26
CA GLY A 133 -13.61 7.45 16.71
C GLY A 133 -14.75 7.57 15.71
N ARG A 134 -14.48 7.49 14.40
CA ARG A 134 -15.52 7.49 13.37
C ARG A 134 -16.45 6.29 13.48
N LEU A 135 -15.91 5.08 13.70
CA LEU A 135 -16.73 3.87 13.90
C LEU A 135 -17.58 3.98 15.18
N GLU A 136 -17.02 4.52 16.26
CA GLU A 136 -17.77 4.80 17.49
C GLU A 136 -18.90 5.82 17.25
N ALA A 137 -18.64 6.88 16.48
CA ALA A 137 -19.64 7.88 16.13
C ALA A 137 -20.80 7.30 15.29
N ILE A 138 -20.55 6.33 14.39
CA ILE A 138 -21.63 5.63 13.65
C ILE A 138 -22.58 4.96 14.62
N ARG A 139 -22.03 4.31 15.64
CA ARG A 139 -22.83 3.58 16.63
C ARG A 139 -23.56 4.52 17.58
N ALA A 140 -22.89 5.58 18.03
CA ALA A 140 -23.46 6.57 18.95
C ALA A 140 -24.73 7.23 18.38
N ARG A 141 -24.76 7.46 17.05
CA ARG A 141 -25.95 7.98 16.36
C ARG A 141 -26.99 6.92 15.97
N GLY A 142 -26.84 5.67 16.43
CA GLY A 142 -27.78 4.57 16.17
C GLY A 142 -27.51 3.76 14.88
N GLY A 143 -26.42 4.06 14.17
CA GLY A 143 -26.02 3.33 12.97
C GLY A 143 -25.47 1.94 13.25
N LYS A 144 -25.49 1.08 12.23
CA LYS A 144 -25.08 -0.32 12.28
C LYS A 144 -23.78 -0.55 11.55
N ILE A 145 -22.85 -1.24 12.22
CA ILE A 145 -21.58 -1.68 11.63
C ILE A 145 -21.59 -3.20 11.52
N VAL A 146 -21.39 -3.71 10.31
CA VAL A 146 -21.29 -5.15 10.02
C VAL A 146 -19.91 -5.43 9.45
N VAL A 147 -19.25 -6.43 10.03
CA VAL A 147 -17.90 -6.84 9.62
C VAL A 147 -17.91 -8.32 9.28
N VAL A 148 -17.49 -8.64 8.07
CA VAL A 148 -17.32 -10.00 7.57
C VAL A 148 -15.83 -10.21 7.33
N ASP A 149 -15.17 -10.90 8.24
CA ASP A 149 -13.73 -11.19 8.19
C ASP A 149 -13.50 -12.60 8.75
N PRO A 150 -12.72 -13.47 8.08
CA PRO A 150 -12.41 -14.80 8.59
C PRO A 150 -11.62 -14.78 9.91
N ARG A 151 -10.91 -13.68 10.21
CA ARG A 151 -10.23 -13.48 11.49
C ARG A 151 -11.06 -12.59 12.40
N ARG A 152 -11.10 -12.95 13.69
CA ARG A 152 -11.67 -12.08 14.74
C ARG A 152 -10.71 -10.92 15.07
N SER A 153 -10.73 -9.89 14.23
CA SER A 153 -9.88 -8.70 14.37
C SER A 153 -10.39 -7.73 15.47
N ARG A 154 -9.55 -6.78 15.88
CA ARG A 154 -9.94 -5.70 16.82
C ARG A 154 -11.13 -4.89 16.29
N THR A 155 -11.21 -4.71 14.97
CA THR A 155 -12.36 -4.08 14.29
C THR A 155 -13.66 -4.83 14.58
N ILE A 156 -13.66 -6.18 14.53
CA ILE A 156 -14.84 -6.99 14.87
C ILE A 156 -15.24 -6.85 16.35
N VAL A 157 -14.25 -6.84 17.25
CA VAL A 157 -14.53 -6.73 18.68
C VAL A 157 -15.31 -5.46 18.97
N ILE A 158 -14.86 -4.32 18.44
CA ILE A 158 -15.47 -3.02 18.70
C ILE A 158 -16.81 -2.84 17.96
N SER A 159 -16.95 -3.42 16.75
CA SER A 159 -18.23 -3.41 16.04
C SER A 159 -19.34 -4.17 16.79
N ARG A 160 -18.97 -5.09 17.71
CA ARG A 160 -19.90 -5.93 18.49
C ARG A 160 -20.13 -5.48 19.93
N LEU A 161 -19.33 -4.56 20.48
CA LEU A 161 -19.46 -4.10 21.87
C LEU A 161 -20.80 -3.41 22.08
N LYS A 162 -21.84 -4.07 22.59
CA LYS A 162 -23.08 -3.37 23.00
C LYS A 162 -22.73 -2.25 23.98
N SER A 163 -23.44 -1.12 23.88
CA SER A 163 -23.42 -0.07 24.90
C SER A 163 -24.12 -0.62 26.15
N ASP A 164 -23.45 -1.50 26.90
CA ASP A 164 -23.90 -1.99 28.20
C ASP A 164 -23.63 -0.93 29.28
N ALA A 165 -24.23 0.26 29.10
CA ALA A 165 -24.19 1.36 30.06
C ALA A 165 -25.59 1.74 30.58
N SER A 166 -26.58 0.85 30.44
CA SER A 166 -27.95 1.09 30.91
C SER A 166 -28.60 -0.14 31.56
N SER A 167 -27.87 -0.83 32.45
CA SER A 167 -28.48 -1.81 33.36
C SER A 167 -27.60 -2.00 34.61
N ASN A 168 -27.55 -1.00 35.47
CA ASN A 168 -27.25 -1.20 36.90
C ASN A 168 -27.90 -0.05 37.69
N SER A 169 -29.23 -0.11 37.76
CA SER A 169 -30.03 0.65 38.73
C SER A 169 -31.35 -0.09 38.93
N LEU A 170 -31.31 -1.14 39.75
CA LEU A 170 -32.36 -1.54 40.69
C LEU A 170 -31.67 -2.26 41.86
#